data_AF-A0A7J6UR68-F1
#
_entry.id   AF-A0A7J6UR68-F1
#
_cell.length_a   1.000
_cell.length_b   1.000
_cell.length_c   1.000
_cell.angle_alpha   90.00
_cell.angle_beta   90.00
_cell.angle_gamma   90.00
#
_symmetry.space_group_name_H-M   'P 1'
#
loop_
_entity.id
_entity.type
_entity.pdbx_description
1 polymer ?
#
loop_
_entity_poly.entity_id
_entity_poly.type
_entity_poly.pdbx_seq_one_letter_code
_entity_poly.pdbx_strand_id
1 'polypeptide(L)'
;VDDSDRSFYEDLYDLEARLPPVLLRDVSKADADADTTAKGGTTAATAAFDVWLDNLRTCERRDTADELSQKWFEEGLNTKQNRRKLARFILNPRDKARGTVPPEWLRVVANIAPWAKDLVDALSSQALKRLDEALAKNETDRVGEQMVCLRLLAQMCKFRLVPPGAVMDFFKRLMDGGHLANDHWAEMASQLCLSCGRYLLYKPDTATRMDNLVERMWKLKNSATQALTASADVSLEDAYFHMKPRKTRFGVKGGEQDRPIMERLIRKFIFQDIYIMDEDEGLRLARKLPWEHHVVEEDGTVKIGEKCNEEDSEVYKWMKE
;
A
#
# COMPACT_ATOMS: atom_id res chain seq x y z
N VAL A 1 2.13 -9.51 2.65
CA VAL A 1 1.36 -8.29 2.95
C VAL A 1 0.66 -8.63 4.24
N ASP A 2 0.97 -7.89 5.29
CA ASP A 2 0.44 -8.20 6.62
C ASP A 2 -1.08 -8.03 6.62
N ASP A 3 -1.80 -8.85 7.37
CA ASP A 3 -3.28 -8.79 7.43
C ASP A 3 -3.78 -7.38 7.81
N SER A 4 -2.98 -6.63 8.57
CA SER A 4 -3.21 -5.22 8.90
C SER A 4 -3.29 -4.34 7.64
N ASP A 5 -2.33 -4.46 6.72
CA ASP A 5 -2.32 -3.70 5.46
C ASP A 5 -3.54 -4.04 4.61
N ARG A 6 -3.95 -5.31 4.60
CA ARG A 6 -5.14 -5.74 3.85
C ARG A 6 -6.42 -5.13 4.40
N SER A 7 -6.60 -5.16 5.73
CA SER A 7 -7.75 -4.57 6.40
C SER A 7 -7.92 -3.08 6.09
N PHE A 8 -6.81 -2.35 5.91
CA PHE A 8 -6.84 -0.93 5.59
C PHE A 8 -7.48 -0.62 4.23
N TYR A 9 -7.31 -1.47 3.22
CA TYR A 9 -7.87 -1.25 1.87
C TYR A 9 -9.22 -1.95 1.65
N GLU A 10 -9.51 -3.05 2.36
CA GLU A 10 -10.74 -3.84 2.16
C GLU A 10 -11.85 -3.49 3.15
N ASP A 11 -11.52 -3.21 4.41
CA ASP A 11 -12.50 -2.91 5.46
C ASP A 11 -12.75 -1.40 5.52
N LEU A 12 -13.50 -0.89 4.54
CA LEU A 12 -13.92 0.51 4.47
C LEU A 12 -14.97 0.84 5.53
N TYR A 13 -15.09 2.13 5.80
CA TYR A 13 -16.03 2.63 6.80
C TYR A 13 -17.46 2.62 6.25
N ASP A 14 -18.34 1.86 6.92
CA ASP A 14 -19.75 1.78 6.54
C ASP A 14 -20.50 3.04 6.98
N LEU A 15 -20.58 4.00 6.07
CA LEU A 15 -21.30 5.26 6.26
C LEU A 15 -22.82 5.09 6.23
N GLU A 16 -23.35 4.09 5.52
CA GLU A 16 -24.80 3.82 5.46
C GLU A 16 -25.34 3.36 6.81
N ALA A 17 -24.58 2.55 7.53
CA ALA A 17 -24.96 2.08 8.86
C ALA A 17 -24.87 3.17 9.94
N ARG A 18 -24.05 4.22 9.74
CA ARG A 18 -23.74 5.22 10.78
C ARG A 18 -24.45 6.55 10.59
N LEU A 19 -24.82 6.90 9.37
CA LEU A 19 -25.42 8.19 9.07
C LEU A 19 -26.86 8.06 8.58
N PRO A 20 -27.75 8.99 8.97
CA PRO A 20 -29.08 9.09 8.38
C PRO A 20 -29.01 9.18 6.85
N PRO A 21 -29.83 8.42 6.09
CA PRO A 21 -29.79 8.41 4.62
C PRO A 21 -30.02 9.78 3.97
N VAL A 22 -30.61 10.74 4.69
CA VAL A 22 -30.81 12.11 4.22
C VAL A 22 -29.48 12.85 4.00
N LEU A 23 -28.44 12.54 4.80
CA LEU A 23 -27.12 13.17 4.69
C LEU A 23 -26.30 12.56 3.55
N LEU A 24 -26.52 11.29 3.22
CA LEU A 24 -25.80 10.55 2.19
C LEU A 24 -26.30 10.83 0.77
N ARG A 25 -27.27 11.73 0.58
CA ARG A 25 -27.85 11.95 -0.76
C ARG A 25 -26.78 12.42 -1.74
N ASP A 26 -26.76 11.78 -2.90
CA ASP A 26 -25.97 12.25 -4.03
C ASP A 26 -26.61 13.52 -4.59
N VAL A 27 -25.91 14.65 -4.43
CA VAL A 27 -26.31 15.96 -4.92
C VAL A 27 -26.49 15.96 -6.45
N SER A 28 -26.05 14.91 -7.15
CA SER A 28 -26.20 14.76 -8.61
C SER A 28 -27.66 14.79 -9.12
N LYS A 29 -28.67 14.56 -8.28
CA LYS A 29 -30.09 14.59 -8.68
C LYS A 29 -30.93 15.76 -8.16
N ALA A 30 -30.45 16.56 -7.22
CA ALA A 30 -31.27 17.62 -6.62
C ALA A 30 -30.91 19.04 -7.11
N ASP A 31 -29.68 19.28 -7.57
CA ASP A 31 -29.18 20.65 -7.81
C ASP A 31 -28.73 20.91 -9.26
N ALA A 32 -29.38 20.31 -10.26
CA ALA A 32 -29.18 20.74 -11.65
C ALA A 32 -29.73 22.15 -11.93
N ASP A 33 -30.63 22.67 -11.08
CA ASP A 33 -31.28 23.98 -11.25
C ASP A 33 -30.81 25.08 -10.25
N ALA A 34 -29.89 24.78 -9.32
CA ALA A 34 -29.41 25.77 -8.35
C ALA A 34 -28.08 26.46 -8.73
N ASP A 35 -27.39 25.99 -9.77
CA ASP A 35 -26.03 26.43 -10.15
C ASP A 35 -25.98 27.83 -10.78
N THR A 36 -27.13 28.48 -11.04
CA THR A 36 -27.20 29.86 -11.53
C THR A 36 -27.49 30.93 -10.47
N THR A 37 -27.72 30.57 -9.20
CA THR A 37 -28.15 31.55 -8.17
C THR A 37 -27.32 31.56 -6.89
N ALA A 38 -26.28 30.73 -6.76
CA ALA A 38 -25.41 30.71 -5.58
C ALA A 38 -23.98 31.21 -5.87
N LYS A 39 -23.84 32.44 -6.38
CA LYS A 39 -22.54 33.18 -6.35
C LYS A 39 -22.15 33.67 -4.95
N GLY A 40 -22.74 33.12 -3.91
CA GLY A 40 -22.46 33.44 -2.51
C GLY A 40 -22.67 32.21 -1.64
N GLY A 41 -21.73 31.27 -1.67
CA GLY A 41 -21.62 30.33 -0.56
C GLY A 41 -21.40 31.13 0.72
N THR A 42 -22.20 30.88 1.75
CA THR A 42 -22.06 31.53 3.05
C THR A 42 -20.60 31.38 3.51
N THR A 43 -19.99 32.46 4.01
CA THR A 43 -18.59 32.48 4.49
C THR A 43 -18.28 31.32 5.44
N ALA A 44 -19.26 30.92 6.26
CA ALA A 44 -19.17 29.79 7.18
C ALA A 44 -18.97 28.42 6.49
N ALA A 45 -19.67 28.12 5.38
CA ALA A 45 -19.54 26.83 4.69
C ALA A 45 -18.18 26.70 3.98
N THR A 46 -17.65 27.83 3.49
CA THR A 46 -16.29 27.87 2.94
C THR A 46 -15.25 27.66 4.04
N ALA A 47 -15.43 28.29 5.20
CA ALA A 47 -14.55 28.10 6.36
C ALA A 47 -14.57 26.66 6.90
N ALA A 48 -15.74 26.01 6.95
CA ALA A 48 -15.86 24.61 7.38
C ALA A 48 -15.07 23.66 6.47
N PHE A 49 -15.18 23.83 5.15
CA PHE A 49 -14.41 23.03 4.20
C PHE A 49 -12.89 23.23 4.35
N ASP A 50 -12.44 24.48 4.57
CA ASP A 50 -11.02 24.76 4.74
C ASP A 50 -10.46 24.11 6.03
N VAL A 51 -11.23 24.14 7.13
CA VAL A 51 -10.88 23.42 8.37
C VAL A 51 -10.84 21.91 8.14
N TRP A 52 -11.83 21.34 7.45
CA TRP A 52 -11.84 19.92 7.10
C TRP A 52 -10.62 19.55 6.25
N LEU A 53 -10.23 20.40 5.30
CA LEU A 53 -9.08 20.17 4.44
C LEU A 53 -7.76 20.22 5.21
N ASP A 54 -7.65 21.11 6.19
CA ASP A 54 -6.46 21.17 7.05
C ASP A 54 -6.35 19.94 7.97
N ASN A 55 -7.47 19.40 8.45
CA ASN A 55 -7.46 18.11 9.15
C ASN A 55 -7.09 16.95 8.22
N LEU A 56 -7.50 16.99 6.95
CA LEU A 56 -7.06 16.00 5.96
C LEU A 56 -5.55 16.06 5.73
N ARG A 57 -4.95 17.26 5.68
CA ARG A 57 -3.48 17.42 5.49
C ARG A 57 -2.65 16.69 6.54
N THR A 58 -3.14 16.64 7.78
CA THR A 58 -2.46 16.02 8.92
C THR A 58 -3.02 14.64 9.27
N CYS A 59 -3.87 14.07 8.40
CA CYS A 59 -4.45 12.76 8.59
C CYS A 59 -3.42 11.66 8.31
N GLU A 60 -3.04 10.91 9.35
CA GLU A 60 -2.01 9.86 9.30
C GLU A 60 -2.52 8.50 9.81
N ARG A 61 -3.78 8.42 10.28
CA ARG A 61 -4.35 7.18 10.85
C ARG A 61 -5.65 6.78 10.16
N ARG A 62 -5.93 5.48 10.19
CA ARG A 62 -7.20 4.87 9.72
C ARG A 62 -8.41 5.52 10.37
N ASP A 63 -8.42 5.60 11.69
CA ASP A 63 -9.59 6.08 12.45
C ASP A 63 -9.87 7.55 12.14
N THR A 64 -8.83 8.39 12.01
CA THR A 64 -8.99 9.79 11.65
C THR A 64 -9.51 9.98 10.22
N ALA A 65 -9.14 9.10 9.29
CA ALA A 65 -9.67 9.11 7.93
C ALA A 65 -11.17 8.74 7.93
N ASP A 66 -11.55 7.76 8.73
CA ASP A 66 -12.94 7.31 8.87
C ASP A 66 -13.81 8.39 9.52
N GLU A 67 -13.32 9.04 10.58
CA GLU A 67 -13.98 10.20 11.21
C GLU A 67 -14.13 11.37 10.23
N LEU A 68 -13.11 11.69 9.43
CA LEU A 68 -13.20 12.74 8.41
C LEU A 68 -14.22 12.41 7.33
N SER A 69 -14.35 11.12 6.98
CA SER A 69 -15.35 10.65 6.02
C SER A 69 -16.77 10.83 6.56
N GLN A 70 -16.97 10.61 7.86
CA GLN A 70 -18.24 10.88 8.52
C GLN A 70 -18.56 12.38 8.56
N LYS A 71 -17.61 13.21 9.03
CA LYS A 71 -17.76 14.67 9.11
C LYS A 71 -18.07 15.32 7.76
N TRP A 72 -17.54 14.74 6.67
CA TRP A 72 -17.84 15.20 5.30
C TRP A 72 -19.35 15.30 5.02
N PHE A 73 -20.14 14.35 5.54
CA PHE A 73 -21.58 14.33 5.34
C PHE A 73 -22.33 15.05 6.45
N GLU A 74 -21.89 14.96 7.71
CA GLU A 74 -22.51 15.66 8.84
C GLU A 74 -22.45 17.18 8.69
N GLU A 75 -21.35 17.70 8.17
CA GLU A 75 -21.15 19.14 7.94
C GLU A 75 -21.70 19.60 6.58
N GLY A 76 -22.34 18.71 5.80
CA GLY A 76 -22.90 19.04 4.49
C GLY A 76 -21.84 19.41 3.45
N LEU A 77 -20.62 18.88 3.57
CA LEU A 77 -19.50 19.22 2.68
C LEU A 77 -19.58 18.53 1.32
N ASN A 78 -20.44 17.52 1.14
CA ASN A 78 -20.62 16.79 -0.12
C ASN A 78 -21.29 17.62 -1.22
N THR A 79 -20.62 18.66 -1.71
CA THR A 79 -21.07 19.48 -2.84
C THR A 79 -20.17 19.28 -4.04
N LYS A 80 -20.70 19.48 -5.25
CA LYS A 80 -19.92 19.44 -6.50
C LYS A 80 -18.70 20.37 -6.47
N GLN A 81 -18.84 21.54 -5.84
CA GLN A 81 -17.75 22.50 -5.67
C GLN A 81 -16.65 21.95 -4.75
N ASN A 82 -17.02 21.40 -3.60
CA ASN A 82 -16.07 20.85 -2.63
C ASN A 82 -15.38 19.59 -3.15
N ARG A 83 -16.10 18.69 -3.85
CA ARG A 83 -15.49 17.55 -4.54
C ARG A 83 -14.44 17.99 -5.57
N ARG A 84 -14.72 19.04 -6.35
CA ARG A 84 -13.73 19.64 -7.27
C ARG A 84 -12.53 20.27 -6.56
N LYS A 85 -12.73 20.86 -5.38
CA LYS A 85 -11.64 21.42 -4.56
C LYS A 85 -10.79 20.29 -3.96
N LEU A 86 -11.42 19.24 -3.45
CA LEU A 86 -10.75 18.04 -2.93
C LEU A 86 -9.92 17.34 -4.01
N ALA A 87 -10.49 17.15 -5.22
CA ALA A 87 -9.74 16.60 -6.35
C ALA A 87 -8.47 17.41 -6.66
N ARG A 88 -8.59 18.75 -6.69
CA ARG A 88 -7.46 19.66 -6.91
C ARG A 88 -6.43 19.60 -5.80
N PHE A 89 -6.86 19.47 -4.55
CA PHE A 89 -5.97 19.31 -3.40
C PHE A 89 -5.13 18.03 -3.50
N ILE A 90 -5.76 16.89 -3.78
CA ILE A 90 -5.07 15.59 -3.89
C ILE A 90 -4.14 15.55 -5.10
N LEU A 91 -4.54 16.12 -6.25
CA LEU A 91 -3.72 16.16 -7.46
C LEU A 91 -2.56 17.15 -7.38
N ASN A 92 -2.60 18.13 -6.48
CA ASN A 92 -1.60 19.18 -6.36
C ASN A 92 -1.25 19.44 -4.88
N PRO A 93 -0.67 18.45 -4.19
CA PRO A 93 -0.24 18.62 -2.80
C PRO A 93 0.80 19.74 -2.71
N ARG A 94 0.82 20.46 -1.58
CA ARG A 94 1.73 21.60 -1.39
C ARG A 94 3.20 21.20 -1.47
N ASP A 95 3.54 20.01 -0.95
CA ASP A 95 4.89 19.44 -1.04
C ASP A 95 5.01 18.53 -2.27
N LYS A 96 5.24 19.14 -3.44
CA LYS A 96 5.46 18.41 -4.69
C LYS A 96 6.80 17.67 -4.70
N ALA A 97 7.79 18.14 -3.95
CA ALA A 97 9.13 17.56 -3.94
C ALA A 97 9.13 16.14 -3.38
N ARG A 98 8.24 15.84 -2.43
CA ARG A 98 8.09 14.49 -1.88
C ARG A 98 7.17 13.59 -2.71
N GLY A 99 6.35 14.17 -3.59
CA GLY A 99 5.35 13.46 -4.38
C GLY A 99 4.38 12.62 -3.54
N THR A 100 4.13 12.99 -2.29
CA THR A 100 3.41 12.15 -1.33
C THR A 100 1.90 12.23 -1.55
N VAL A 101 1.27 11.06 -1.57
CA VAL A 101 -0.19 10.91 -1.56
C VAL A 101 -0.50 9.87 -0.47
N PRO A 102 -0.80 10.34 0.76
CA PRO A 102 -1.08 9.45 1.89
C PRO A 102 -2.21 8.47 1.58
N PRO A 103 -2.07 7.17 1.91
CA PRO A 103 -3.15 6.19 1.77
C PRO A 103 -4.45 6.63 2.47
N GLU A 104 -4.34 7.36 3.58
CA GLU A 104 -5.45 7.87 4.40
C GLU A 104 -6.32 8.83 3.62
N TRP A 105 -5.73 9.68 2.78
CA TRP A 105 -6.50 10.58 1.92
C TRP A 105 -7.35 9.79 0.94
N LEU A 106 -6.81 8.69 0.42
CA LEU A 106 -7.55 7.83 -0.51
C LEU A 106 -8.54 6.93 0.19
N ARG A 107 -8.33 6.60 1.47
CA ARG A 107 -9.35 5.94 2.30
C ARG A 107 -10.58 6.84 2.45
N VAL A 108 -10.39 8.13 2.71
CA VAL A 108 -11.51 9.11 2.71
C VAL A 108 -12.22 9.09 1.37
N VAL A 109 -11.48 9.20 0.26
CA VAL A 109 -12.07 9.15 -1.10
C VAL A 109 -12.83 7.84 -1.33
N ALA A 110 -12.31 6.71 -0.87
CA ALA A 110 -12.93 5.41 -1.02
C ALA A 110 -14.23 5.27 -0.20
N ASN A 111 -14.23 5.77 1.04
CA ASN A 111 -15.41 5.79 1.90
C ASN A 111 -16.54 6.63 1.27
N ILE A 112 -16.23 7.81 0.69
CA ILE A 112 -17.24 8.70 0.10
C ILE A 112 -17.62 8.33 -1.35
N ALA A 113 -16.84 7.50 -2.02
CA ALA A 113 -16.99 7.16 -3.45
C ALA A 113 -18.41 6.74 -3.88
N PRO A 114 -19.19 5.98 -3.09
CA PRO A 114 -20.56 5.60 -3.47
C PRO A 114 -21.48 6.79 -3.77
N TRP A 115 -21.23 7.96 -3.16
CA TRP A 115 -22.03 9.20 -3.32
C TRP A 115 -21.27 10.34 -3.99
N ALA A 116 -20.07 10.06 -4.50
CA ALA A 116 -19.14 11.04 -5.05
C ALA A 116 -18.39 10.48 -6.26
N LYS A 117 -19.09 9.79 -7.17
CA LYS A 117 -18.45 9.14 -8.33
C LYS A 117 -17.68 10.12 -9.22
N ASP A 118 -18.18 11.35 -9.37
CA ASP A 118 -17.53 12.42 -10.12
C ASP A 118 -16.15 12.82 -9.55
N LEU A 119 -15.94 12.66 -8.24
CA LEU A 119 -14.63 12.85 -7.62
C LEU A 119 -13.64 11.77 -8.07
N VAL A 120 -14.05 10.50 -8.05
CA VAL A 120 -13.23 9.36 -8.49
C VAL A 120 -12.89 9.48 -9.97
N ASP A 121 -13.88 9.82 -10.80
CA ASP A 121 -13.70 10.04 -12.23
C ASP A 121 -12.75 11.22 -12.49
N ALA A 122 -12.88 12.33 -11.75
CA ALA A 122 -12.01 13.50 -11.89
C ALA A 122 -10.55 13.18 -11.51
N LEU A 123 -10.31 12.44 -10.42
CA LEU A 123 -8.97 12.06 -9.97
C LEU A 123 -8.29 11.11 -10.97
N SER A 124 -9.00 10.05 -11.37
CA SER A 124 -8.46 9.00 -12.25
C SER A 124 -8.17 9.54 -13.66
N SER A 125 -9.12 10.25 -14.27
CA SER A 125 -8.97 10.79 -15.62
C SER A 125 -7.86 11.85 -15.72
N GLN A 126 -7.75 12.74 -14.73
CA GLN A 126 -6.71 13.77 -14.73
C GLN A 126 -5.32 13.19 -14.50
N ALA A 127 -5.19 12.23 -13.58
CA ALA A 127 -3.90 11.58 -13.30
C ALA A 127 -3.40 10.78 -14.51
N LEU A 128 -4.28 9.96 -15.12
CA LEU A 128 -3.94 9.21 -16.34
C LEU A 128 -3.57 10.14 -17.49
N LYS A 129 -4.38 11.19 -17.74
CA LYS A 129 -4.10 12.15 -18.80
C LYS A 129 -2.74 12.83 -18.63
N ARG A 130 -2.40 13.29 -17.42
CA ARG A 130 -1.12 13.94 -17.13
C ARG A 130 0.06 12.99 -17.37
N LEU A 131 -0.04 11.75 -16.92
CA LEU A 131 1.00 10.74 -17.14
C LEU A 131 1.15 10.36 -18.60
N ASP A 132 0.04 10.21 -19.32
CA ASP A 132 0.05 9.86 -20.74
C ASP A 132 0.66 10.97 -21.59
N GLU A 133 0.32 12.23 -21.32
CA GLU A 133 0.92 13.39 -21.98
C GLU A 133 2.41 13.52 -21.67
N ALA A 134 2.80 13.30 -20.41
CA ALA A 134 4.20 13.31 -20.02
C ALA A 134 5.00 12.22 -20.72
N LEU A 135 4.47 10.99 -20.77
CA LEU A 135 5.12 9.87 -21.43
C LEU A 135 5.24 10.10 -22.94
N ALA A 136 4.16 10.55 -23.59
CA ALA A 136 4.15 10.84 -25.03
C ALA A 136 5.16 11.92 -25.43
N LYS A 137 5.39 12.91 -24.56
CA LYS A 137 6.36 13.99 -24.78
C LYS A 137 7.76 13.67 -24.22
N ASN A 138 7.91 12.53 -23.57
CA ASN A 138 9.11 12.17 -22.79
C ASN A 138 9.54 13.29 -21.83
N GLU A 139 8.56 13.89 -21.15
CA GLU A 139 8.72 15.05 -20.29
C GLU A 139 9.28 14.66 -18.92
N THR A 140 10.42 15.21 -18.51
CA THR A 140 11.13 14.84 -17.27
C THR A 140 11.38 16.00 -16.32
N ASP A 141 10.78 17.17 -16.55
CA ASP A 141 10.93 18.38 -15.73
C ASP A 141 9.90 18.44 -14.58
N ARG A 142 8.74 17.81 -14.75
CA ARG A 142 7.63 17.79 -13.78
C ARG A 142 7.58 16.53 -12.91
N VAL A 143 8.75 16.03 -12.51
CA VAL A 143 8.94 14.77 -11.77
C VAL A 143 7.99 14.64 -10.57
N GLY A 144 7.88 15.68 -9.74
CA GLY A 144 7.02 15.65 -8.55
C GLY A 144 5.54 15.50 -8.87
N GLU A 145 5.04 16.19 -9.91
CA GLU A 145 3.62 16.12 -10.32
C GLU A 145 3.28 14.76 -10.96
N GLN A 146 4.20 14.23 -11.76
CA GLN A 146 4.08 12.91 -12.37
C GLN A 146 4.09 11.83 -11.28
N MET A 147 4.99 11.94 -10.30
CA MET A 147 5.07 11.03 -9.16
C MET A 147 3.78 11.02 -8.32
N VAL A 148 3.19 12.20 -8.06
CA VAL A 148 1.86 12.32 -7.41
C VAL A 148 0.80 11.55 -8.20
N CYS A 149 0.72 11.76 -9.51
CA CYS A 149 -0.28 11.10 -10.36
C CYS A 149 -0.12 9.57 -10.34
N LEU A 150 1.13 9.08 -10.42
CA LEU A 150 1.44 7.66 -10.39
C LEU A 150 1.04 7.02 -9.06
N ARG A 151 1.48 7.61 -7.95
CA ARG A 151 1.16 7.11 -6.61
C ARG A 151 -0.35 7.17 -6.35
N LEU A 152 -1.02 8.24 -6.76
CA LEU A 152 -2.46 8.37 -6.68
C LEU A 152 -3.17 7.20 -7.39
N LEU A 153 -2.83 6.93 -8.65
CA LEU A 153 -3.44 5.82 -9.40
C LEU A 153 -3.16 4.45 -8.77
N ALA A 154 -1.94 4.23 -8.28
CA ALA A 154 -1.57 3.01 -7.58
C ALA A 154 -2.39 2.81 -6.30
N GLN A 155 -2.60 3.87 -5.50
CA GLN A 155 -3.44 3.82 -4.30
C GLN A 155 -4.91 3.59 -4.64
N MET A 156 -5.46 4.34 -5.61
CA MET A 156 -6.83 4.17 -6.08
C MET A 156 -7.09 2.76 -6.62
N CYS A 157 -6.09 2.13 -7.25
CA CYS A 157 -6.18 0.74 -7.71
C CYS A 157 -6.31 -0.25 -6.54
N LYS A 158 -5.60 -0.04 -5.43
CA LYS A 158 -5.70 -0.88 -4.22
C LYS A 158 -7.05 -0.73 -3.53
N PHE A 159 -7.60 0.49 -3.49
CA PHE A 159 -8.97 0.76 -3.04
C PHE A 159 -10.06 0.35 -4.04
N ARG A 160 -9.70 -0.24 -5.19
CA ARG A 160 -10.64 -0.68 -6.23
C ARG A 160 -11.48 0.46 -6.83
N LEU A 161 -10.98 1.70 -6.75
CA LEU A 161 -11.57 2.88 -7.37
C LEU A 161 -11.18 3.01 -8.86
N VAL A 162 -10.04 2.44 -9.23
CA VAL A 162 -9.55 2.40 -10.61
C VAL A 162 -9.30 0.94 -11.00
N PRO A 163 -9.72 0.51 -12.21
CA PRO A 163 -9.49 -0.86 -12.66
C PRO A 163 -7.98 -1.14 -12.81
N PRO A 164 -7.50 -2.33 -12.39
CA PRO A 164 -6.10 -2.73 -12.54
C PRO A 164 -5.53 -2.62 -13.95
N GLY A 165 -6.39 -2.82 -14.96
CA GLY A 165 -6.02 -2.70 -16.37
C GLY A 165 -5.38 -1.35 -16.70
N ALA A 166 -5.96 -0.24 -16.22
CA ALA A 166 -5.46 1.10 -16.51
C ALA A 166 -4.02 1.34 -16.01
N VAL A 167 -3.69 0.84 -14.81
CA VAL A 167 -2.34 0.95 -14.24
C VAL A 167 -1.35 0.05 -14.99
N MET A 168 -1.75 -1.19 -15.30
CA MET A 168 -0.92 -2.12 -16.07
C MET A 168 -0.70 -1.65 -17.53
N ASP A 169 -1.68 -0.99 -18.14
CA ASP A 169 -1.59 -0.39 -19.48
C ASP A 169 -0.60 0.77 -19.50
N PHE A 170 -0.61 1.63 -18.48
CA PHE A 170 0.42 2.66 -18.31
C PHE A 170 1.82 2.04 -18.14
N PHE A 171 1.95 1.05 -17.25
CA PHE A 171 3.23 0.38 -17.01
C PHE A 171 3.79 -0.29 -18.29
N LYS A 172 2.93 -0.92 -19.07
CA LYS A 172 3.29 -1.49 -20.37
C LYS A 172 3.80 -0.42 -21.34
N ARG A 173 3.08 0.70 -21.49
CA ARG A 173 3.48 1.80 -22.39
C ARG A 173 4.81 2.43 -22.01
N LEU A 174 5.07 2.57 -20.71
CA LEU A 174 6.36 3.04 -20.19
C LEU A 174 7.51 2.17 -20.68
N MET A 175 7.32 0.84 -20.74
CA MET A 175 8.32 -0.10 -21.27
C MET A 175 8.35 -0.22 -22.80
N ASP A 176 7.25 0.07 -23.50
CA ASP A 176 7.16 -0.03 -24.97
C ASP A 176 7.96 1.07 -25.69
N GLY A 177 7.99 2.29 -25.16
CA GLY A 177 8.61 3.45 -25.84
C GLY A 177 10.11 3.62 -25.66
N GLY A 178 10.81 2.65 -25.04
CA GLY A 178 12.24 2.80 -24.68
C GLY A 178 12.50 3.81 -23.55
N HIS A 179 11.45 4.37 -22.95
CA HIS A 179 11.55 5.36 -21.86
C HIS A 179 12.32 4.85 -20.66
N LEU A 180 12.30 3.53 -20.41
CA LEU A 180 13.04 2.91 -19.30
C LEU A 180 14.55 3.17 -19.36
N ALA A 181 15.12 3.63 -20.48
CA ALA A 181 16.54 4.01 -20.57
C ALA A 181 16.85 5.37 -19.91
N ASN A 182 15.82 6.09 -19.47
CA ASN A 182 15.93 7.35 -18.76
C ASN A 182 15.66 7.13 -17.27
N ASP A 183 16.53 7.67 -16.41
CA ASP A 183 16.48 7.53 -14.96
C ASP A 183 15.11 7.90 -14.36
N HIS A 184 14.49 8.99 -14.80
CA HIS A 184 13.19 9.42 -14.29
C HIS A 184 12.10 8.37 -14.55
N TRP A 185 12.04 7.82 -15.76
CA TRP A 185 11.05 6.81 -16.11
C TRP A 185 11.36 5.44 -15.49
N ALA A 186 12.64 5.11 -15.30
CA ALA A 186 13.06 3.95 -14.52
C ALA A 186 12.58 4.08 -13.06
N GLU A 187 12.77 5.22 -12.41
CA GLU A 187 12.27 5.47 -11.06
C GLU A 187 10.73 5.40 -10.98
N MET A 188 10.01 5.93 -11.98
CA MET A 188 8.55 5.83 -12.08
C MET A 188 8.09 4.36 -12.21
N ALA A 189 8.79 3.55 -13.00
CA ALA A 189 8.53 2.11 -13.10
C ALA A 189 8.75 1.39 -11.76
N SER A 190 9.88 1.67 -11.10
CA SER A 190 10.21 1.14 -9.77
C SER A 190 9.14 1.50 -8.76
N GLN A 191 8.71 2.77 -8.73
CA GLN A 191 7.70 3.23 -7.79
C GLN A 191 6.33 2.58 -8.00
N LEU A 192 5.91 2.36 -9.26
CA LEU A 192 4.64 1.67 -9.55
C LEU A 192 4.63 0.26 -8.95
N CYS A 193 5.75 -0.45 -9.13
CA CYS A 193 5.96 -1.79 -8.60
C CYS A 193 5.92 -1.81 -7.06
N LEU A 194 6.62 -0.88 -6.40
CA LEU A 194 6.61 -0.74 -4.94
C LEU A 194 5.24 -0.35 -4.38
N SER A 195 4.47 0.45 -5.11
CA SER A 195 3.21 1.01 -4.59
C SER A 195 2.03 0.04 -4.70
N CYS A 196 1.90 -0.67 -5.82
CA CYS A 196 0.76 -1.55 -6.10
C CYS A 196 1.12 -2.89 -6.76
N GLY A 197 2.39 -3.16 -7.08
CA GLY A 197 2.81 -4.37 -7.80
C GLY A 197 2.45 -5.66 -7.07
N ARG A 198 2.70 -5.75 -5.74
CA ARG A 198 2.31 -6.92 -4.93
C ARG A 198 0.80 -7.15 -4.90
N TYR A 199 0.01 -6.08 -4.79
CA TYR A 199 -1.45 -6.17 -4.84
C TYR A 199 -1.93 -6.76 -6.17
N LEU A 200 -1.33 -6.34 -7.28
CA LEU A 200 -1.63 -6.86 -8.61
C LEU A 200 -1.17 -8.31 -8.82
N LEU A 201 -0.12 -8.75 -8.14
CA LEU A 201 0.36 -10.14 -8.20
C LEU A 201 -0.45 -11.11 -7.33
N TYR A 202 -1.18 -10.62 -6.33
CA TYR A 202 -1.97 -11.47 -5.44
C TYR A 202 -3.32 -11.88 -6.04
N LYS A 203 -3.92 -11.04 -6.88
CA LYS A 203 -5.21 -11.34 -7.51
C LYS A 203 -5.04 -12.23 -8.74
N PRO A 204 -5.77 -13.36 -8.84
CA PRO A 204 -5.58 -14.33 -9.94
C PRO A 204 -5.81 -13.69 -11.31
N ASP A 205 -6.77 -12.78 -11.42
CA ASP A 205 -7.14 -12.11 -12.68
C ASP A 205 -6.03 -11.21 -13.24
N THR A 206 -5.14 -10.70 -12.37
CA THR A 206 -4.08 -9.75 -12.74
C THR A 206 -2.69 -10.32 -12.61
N ALA A 207 -2.50 -11.40 -11.84
CA ALA A 207 -1.20 -11.96 -11.48
C ALA A 207 -0.35 -12.29 -12.70
N THR A 208 -0.87 -13.08 -13.65
CA THR A 208 -0.10 -13.48 -14.84
C THR A 208 0.31 -12.29 -15.70
N ARG A 209 -0.61 -11.34 -15.90
CA ARG A 209 -0.34 -10.16 -16.70
C ARG A 209 0.71 -9.28 -16.04
N MET A 210 0.60 -9.04 -14.73
CA MET A 210 1.57 -8.25 -13.99
C MET A 210 2.93 -8.95 -13.96
N ASP A 211 2.98 -10.26 -13.72
CA ASP A 211 4.22 -11.04 -13.70
C ASP A 211 5.00 -10.92 -15.01
N ASN A 212 4.31 -11.02 -16.15
CA ASN A 212 4.90 -10.84 -17.46
C ASN A 212 5.46 -9.42 -17.67
N LEU A 213 4.79 -8.39 -17.14
CA LEU A 213 5.28 -7.00 -17.20
C LEU A 213 6.54 -6.81 -16.35
N VAL A 214 6.59 -7.41 -15.16
CA VAL A 214 7.75 -7.39 -14.27
C VAL A 214 8.96 -8.09 -14.91
N GLU A 215 8.75 -9.27 -15.48
CA GLU A 215 9.80 -10.01 -16.20
C GLU A 215 10.33 -9.21 -17.39
N ARG A 216 9.44 -8.51 -18.10
CA ARG A 216 9.84 -7.62 -19.17
C ARG A 216 10.68 -6.44 -18.68
N MET A 217 10.27 -5.78 -17.60
CA MET A 217 11.05 -4.71 -16.97
C MET A 217 12.46 -5.19 -16.62
N TRP A 218 12.58 -6.38 -16.03
CA TRP A 218 13.85 -6.99 -15.66
C TRP A 218 14.75 -7.29 -16.87
N LYS A 219 14.17 -7.81 -17.96
CA LYS A 219 14.90 -8.05 -19.21
C LYS A 219 15.38 -6.75 -19.85
N LEU A 220 14.54 -5.72 -19.85
CA LEU A 220 14.91 -4.40 -20.37
C LEU A 220 16.03 -3.79 -19.53
N LYS A 221 15.92 -3.81 -18.20
CA LYS A 221 16.95 -3.34 -17.27
C LYS A 221 18.33 -3.95 -17.55
N ASN A 222 18.39 -5.26 -17.77
CA ASN A 222 19.64 -5.98 -18.04
C ASN A 222 20.09 -5.95 -19.52
N SER A 223 19.37 -5.23 -20.38
CA SER A 223 19.78 -5.09 -21.78
C SER A 223 20.97 -4.14 -21.90
N ALA A 224 21.89 -4.45 -22.82
CA ALA A 224 23.13 -3.68 -23.02
C ALA A 224 22.91 -2.22 -23.47
N THR A 225 21.67 -1.84 -23.80
CA THR A 225 21.29 -0.50 -24.26
C THR A 225 20.82 0.42 -23.12
N GLN A 226 20.83 -0.04 -21.86
CA GLN A 226 20.45 0.79 -20.72
C GLN A 226 21.69 1.43 -20.07
N ALA A 227 21.87 2.71 -20.33
CA ALA A 227 22.88 3.53 -19.65
C ALA A 227 22.24 4.32 -18.50
N LEU A 228 21.66 3.58 -17.54
CA LEU A 228 21.07 4.18 -16.34
C LEU A 228 22.17 4.61 -15.35
N THR A 229 21.88 5.62 -14.53
CA THR A 229 22.71 5.85 -13.36
C THR A 229 22.60 4.69 -12.38
N ALA A 230 23.63 4.48 -11.57
CA ALA A 230 23.63 3.42 -10.56
C ALA A 230 22.41 3.50 -9.61
N SER A 231 21.93 4.71 -9.32
CA SER A 231 20.73 4.92 -8.48
C SER A 231 19.46 4.37 -9.14
N ALA A 232 19.21 4.73 -10.40
CA ALA A 232 18.05 4.25 -11.15
C ALA A 232 18.11 2.74 -11.38
N ASP A 233 19.30 2.21 -11.69
CA ASP A 233 19.54 0.77 -11.86
C ASP A 233 19.18 -0.02 -10.59
N VAL A 234 19.72 0.40 -9.43
CA VAL A 234 19.41 -0.20 -8.12
C VAL A 234 17.93 -0.11 -7.80
N SER A 235 17.27 1.02 -8.10
CA SER A 235 15.83 1.17 -7.83
C SER A 235 14.98 0.12 -8.56
N LEU A 236 15.34 -0.22 -9.81
CA LEU A 236 14.66 -1.25 -10.60
C LEU A 236 14.94 -2.65 -10.04
N GLU A 237 16.13 -2.89 -9.51
CA GLU A 237 16.45 -4.13 -8.81
C GLU A 237 15.62 -4.29 -7.53
N ASP A 238 15.58 -3.26 -6.70
CA ASP A 238 14.80 -3.24 -5.47
C ASP A 238 13.31 -3.47 -5.76
N ALA A 239 12.77 -2.82 -6.78
CA ALA A 239 11.40 -3.02 -7.23
C ALA A 239 11.14 -4.47 -7.71
N TYR A 240 12.06 -5.03 -8.49
CA TYR A 240 11.95 -6.42 -8.96
C TYR A 240 11.97 -7.41 -7.79
N PHE A 241 12.92 -7.28 -6.86
CA PHE A 241 13.01 -8.16 -5.70
C PHE A 241 11.93 -7.88 -4.65
N HIS A 242 11.34 -6.70 -4.63
CA HIS A 242 10.14 -6.44 -3.84
C HIS A 242 8.97 -7.32 -4.34
N MET A 243 8.78 -7.42 -5.65
CA MET A 243 7.69 -8.20 -6.24
C MET A 243 7.98 -9.70 -6.28
N LYS A 244 9.22 -10.06 -6.57
CA LYS A 244 9.74 -11.44 -6.58
C LYS A 244 10.85 -11.53 -5.54
N PRO A 245 10.51 -11.60 -4.23
CA PRO A 245 11.52 -11.78 -3.20
C PRO A 245 12.39 -12.96 -3.59
N ARG A 246 13.71 -12.73 -3.62
CA ARG A 246 14.66 -13.80 -3.92
C ARG A 246 14.30 -14.93 -2.98
N LYS A 247 13.98 -16.11 -3.53
CA LYS A 247 14.05 -17.34 -2.74
C LYS A 247 15.48 -17.36 -2.24
N THR A 248 15.70 -16.98 -1.00
CA THR A 248 17.04 -16.99 -0.41
C THR A 248 17.61 -18.37 -0.71
N ARG A 249 18.87 -18.45 -1.17
CA ARG A 249 19.53 -19.76 -1.30
C ARG A 249 19.61 -20.46 0.07
N PHE A 250 19.46 -19.67 1.14
CA PHE A 250 19.06 -20.05 2.49
C PHE A 250 17.55 -19.99 2.65
N GLY A 251 16.85 -20.78 1.84
CA GLY A 251 15.40 -20.81 1.82
C GLY A 251 14.92 -21.31 3.16
N VAL A 252 14.37 -20.42 3.98
CA VAL A 252 13.34 -20.83 4.92
C VAL A 252 12.22 -21.39 4.05
N LYS A 253 12.21 -22.71 3.88
CA LYS A 253 11.03 -23.44 3.42
C LYS A 253 10.03 -23.30 4.55
N GLY A 254 9.21 -22.27 4.45
CA GLY A 254 8.06 -22.12 5.31
C GLY A 254 7.91 -20.70 5.83
N GLY A 255 6.72 -20.12 5.66
CA GLY A 255 6.40 -18.91 6.42
C GLY A 255 6.50 -19.19 7.93
N GLU A 256 6.36 -18.17 8.76
CA GLU A 256 6.24 -18.34 10.21
C GLU A 256 5.10 -19.31 10.59
N GLN A 257 4.16 -19.60 9.69
CA GLN A 257 3.10 -20.60 9.88
C GLN A 257 3.48 -22.05 9.56
N ASP A 258 4.56 -22.29 8.81
CA ASP A 258 5.00 -23.64 8.43
C ASP A 258 6.00 -24.25 9.42
N ARG A 259 6.45 -23.46 10.41
CA ARG A 259 7.35 -23.91 11.48
C ARG A 259 6.57 -24.65 12.57
N PRO A 260 7.13 -25.74 13.16
CA PRO A 260 6.55 -26.40 14.32
C PRO A 260 6.18 -25.41 15.43
N ILE A 261 5.06 -25.65 16.11
CA ILE A 261 4.50 -24.74 17.13
C ILE A 261 5.54 -24.35 18.20
N MET A 262 6.38 -25.31 18.61
CA MET A 262 7.42 -25.08 19.61
C MET A 262 8.50 -24.10 19.16
N GLU A 263 8.92 -24.17 17.90
CA GLU A 263 9.93 -23.26 17.35
C GLU A 263 9.41 -21.81 17.31
N ARG A 264 8.15 -21.63 16.93
CA ARG A 264 7.50 -20.31 16.91
C ARG A 264 7.39 -19.72 18.31
N LEU A 265 7.03 -20.54 19.30
CA LEU A 265 6.93 -20.12 20.69
C LEU A 265 8.28 -19.64 21.22
N ILE A 266 9.35 -20.38 20.94
CA ILE A 266 10.72 -20.05 21.39
C ILE A 266 11.20 -18.76 20.73
N ARG A 267 10.99 -18.59 19.42
CA ARG A 267 11.37 -17.37 18.71
C ARG A 267 10.61 -16.15 19.20
N LYS A 268 9.29 -16.27 19.39
CA LYS A 268 8.49 -15.19 19.98
C LYS A 268 8.99 -14.83 21.38
N PHE A 269 9.24 -15.85 22.21
CA PHE A 269 9.77 -15.67 23.55
C PHE A 269 11.10 -14.90 23.55
N ILE A 270 12.07 -15.28 22.72
CA ILE A 270 13.41 -14.68 22.69
C ILE A 270 13.41 -13.30 22.02
N PHE A 271 12.75 -13.15 20.87
CA PHE A 271 12.89 -11.94 20.05
C PHE A 271 11.84 -10.87 20.32
N GLN A 272 10.76 -11.20 21.04
CA GLN A 272 9.69 -10.25 21.36
C GLN A 272 9.45 -10.18 22.86
N ASP A 273 9.14 -11.32 23.50
CA ASP A 273 8.57 -11.30 24.85
C ASP A 273 9.65 -11.07 25.94
N ILE A 274 10.90 -11.53 25.76
CA ILE A 274 11.95 -11.41 26.79
C ILE A 274 12.27 -9.96 27.19
N TYR A 275 12.04 -9.00 26.29
CA TYR A 275 12.33 -7.58 26.52
C TYR A 275 11.23 -6.86 27.30
N ILE A 276 10.04 -7.48 27.42
CA ILE A 276 8.85 -6.90 28.06
C ILE A 276 8.38 -7.71 29.27
N MET A 277 8.98 -8.87 29.54
CA MET A 277 8.64 -9.75 30.64
C MET A 277 9.49 -9.48 31.88
N ASP A 278 8.90 -9.73 33.06
CA ASP A 278 9.64 -9.72 34.32
C ASP A 278 10.67 -10.87 34.36
N GLU A 279 11.84 -10.63 34.97
CA GLU A 279 12.97 -11.56 34.99
C GLU A 279 12.59 -12.95 35.52
N ASP A 280 11.79 -12.98 36.60
CA ASP A 280 11.30 -14.23 37.21
C ASP A 280 10.33 -14.99 36.30
N GLU A 281 9.51 -14.28 35.51
CA GLU A 281 8.58 -14.90 34.56
C GLU A 281 9.31 -15.43 33.33
N GLY A 282 10.26 -14.64 32.81
CA GLY A 282 11.14 -15.03 31.73
C GLY A 282 11.95 -16.28 32.07
N LEU A 283 12.61 -16.31 33.23
CA LEU A 283 13.37 -17.48 33.70
C LEU A 283 12.47 -18.70 33.93
N ARG A 284 11.25 -18.50 34.43
CA ARG A 284 10.28 -19.59 34.63
C ARG A 284 9.82 -20.19 33.30
N LEU A 285 9.58 -19.38 32.28
CA LEU A 285 9.22 -19.84 30.94
C LEU A 285 10.40 -20.49 30.22
N ALA A 286 11.59 -19.89 30.31
CA ALA A 286 12.81 -20.48 29.78
C ALA A 286 13.01 -21.89 30.33
N ARG A 287 12.95 -22.10 31.66
CA ARG A 287 13.12 -23.44 32.27
C ARG A 287 12.07 -24.49 31.85
N LYS A 288 10.92 -24.06 31.33
CA LYS A 288 9.83 -24.95 30.86
C LYS A 288 9.97 -25.35 29.40
N LEU A 289 10.88 -24.73 28.65
CA LEU A 289 11.16 -25.15 27.29
C LEU A 289 11.75 -26.58 27.30
N PRO A 290 11.41 -27.42 26.32
CA PRO A 290 11.97 -28.77 26.21
C PRO A 290 13.41 -28.67 25.73
N TRP A 291 14.33 -28.42 26.67
CA TRP A 291 15.77 -28.32 26.40
C TRP A 291 16.40 -29.69 26.05
N GLU A 292 15.69 -30.78 26.34
CA GLU A 292 16.12 -32.16 26.16
C GLU A 292 15.91 -32.63 24.71
N HIS A 293 16.84 -33.44 24.21
CA HIS A 293 16.71 -34.11 22.92
C HIS A 293 15.74 -35.29 22.97
N HIS A 294 14.94 -35.44 21.94
CA HIS A 294 14.17 -36.65 21.67
C HIS A 294 14.96 -37.52 20.69
N VAL A 295 15.56 -38.60 21.19
CA VAL A 295 16.18 -39.61 20.33
C VAL A 295 15.11 -40.61 19.92
N VAL A 296 14.91 -40.79 18.62
CA VAL A 296 14.03 -41.82 18.06
C VAL A 296 14.88 -43.06 17.83
N GLU A 297 14.62 -44.14 18.58
CA GLU A 297 15.26 -45.44 18.35
C GLU A 297 14.70 -46.09 17.07
N GLU A 298 15.41 -47.08 16.50
CA GLU A 298 15.02 -47.75 15.23
C GLU A 298 13.63 -48.42 15.30
N ASP A 299 13.08 -48.61 16.50
CA ASP A 299 11.73 -49.15 16.75
C ASP A 299 10.63 -48.07 16.84
N GLY A 300 10.98 -46.79 16.69
CA GLY A 300 10.06 -45.65 16.75
C GLY A 300 9.72 -45.18 18.17
N THR A 301 10.36 -45.72 19.21
CA THR A 301 10.18 -45.20 20.58
C THR A 301 11.04 -43.96 20.83
N VAL A 302 10.44 -42.96 21.48
CA VAL A 302 11.13 -41.71 21.86
C VAL A 302 11.56 -41.82 23.32
N LYS A 303 12.87 -41.84 23.57
CA LYS A 303 13.44 -41.77 24.93
C LYS A 303 14.03 -40.39 25.20
N ILE A 304 13.91 -39.96 26.46
CA ILE A 304 14.61 -38.79 26.98
C ILE A 304 16.07 -39.20 27.23
N GLY A 305 17.01 -38.64 26.47
CA GLY A 305 18.44 -38.89 26.66
C GLY A 305 18.99 -38.23 27.93
N GLU A 306 20.10 -38.74 28.49
CA GLU A 306 20.80 -38.09 29.60
C GLU A 306 21.44 -36.76 29.16
N LYS A 307 21.54 -35.81 30.11
CA LYS A 307 21.96 -34.40 29.92
C LYS A 307 23.08 -34.23 28.88
N CYS A 308 22.77 -33.55 27.79
CA CYS A 308 23.70 -33.23 26.71
C CYS A 308 24.28 -31.82 26.86
N ASN A 309 25.48 -31.62 26.29
CA ASN A 309 26.15 -30.32 26.18
C ASN A 309 25.31 -29.33 25.34
N GLU A 310 25.44 -28.03 25.64
CA GLU A 310 24.66 -26.93 25.05
C GLU A 310 24.63 -26.97 23.50
N GLU A 311 25.75 -27.35 22.87
CA GLU A 311 25.91 -27.33 21.40
C GLU A 311 25.05 -28.36 20.66
N ASP A 312 24.60 -29.42 21.34
CA ASP A 312 23.83 -30.46 20.68
C ASP A 312 22.35 -30.11 20.57
N SER A 313 21.78 -29.41 21.55
CA SER A 313 20.34 -29.14 21.71
C SER A 313 19.71 -28.57 20.42
N GLU A 314 18.58 -29.15 19.97
CA GLU A 314 17.83 -28.57 18.83
C GLU A 314 17.40 -27.13 19.12
N VAL A 315 17.07 -26.83 20.39
CA VAL A 315 16.74 -25.47 20.83
C VAL A 315 17.94 -24.54 20.70
N TYR A 316 19.14 -24.99 21.07
CA TYR A 316 20.36 -24.20 20.90
C TYR A 316 20.69 -23.98 19.42
N LYS A 317 20.52 -25.00 18.57
CA LYS A 317 20.64 -24.86 17.11
C LYS A 317 19.64 -23.84 16.56
N TRP A 318 18.39 -23.87 17.01
CA TRP A 318 17.38 -22.87 16.63
C TRP A 318 17.72 -21.45 17.08
N MET A 319 18.46 -21.26 18.17
CA MET A 319 18.88 -19.95 18.66
C MET A 319 20.13 -19.40 17.94
N LYS A 320 20.97 -20.26 17.40
CA LYS A 320 22.22 -19.89 16.71
C LYS A 320 22.00 -19.50 15.24
N GLU A 321 20.94 -20.01 14.62
CA GLU A 321 20.50 -19.73 13.24
C GLU A 321 19.56 -18.52 13.12
#